data_AF-A0A8S3XRL0-F1
#
_entry.id   AF-A0A8S3XRL0-F1
#
_cell.length_a   1.000
_cell.length_b   1.000
_cell.length_c   1.000
_cell.angle_alpha   90.00
_cell.angle_beta   90.00
_cell.angle_gamma   90.00
#
_symmetry.space_group_name_H-M   'P 1'
#
loop_
_entity.id
_entity.type
_entity.pdbx_description
1 polymer ?
#
loop_
_entity_poly.entity_id
_entity_poly.type
_entity_poly.pdbx_seq_one_letter_code
_entity_poly.pdbx_strand_id
1 'polypeptide(L)'
;MAIRPIHLAAYMLDPTTQGLELTQEEELQGMEFIYNLSHHLSLFNVMADLACYKAKENFWARPFLWSSLDSIEPIIWWKGICGSTELSKVAIRILSAPCTSAATERSFSIQGYIHNNKRNRLTTERAEKVHLL
;
A
#
# COMPACT_ATOMS: atom_id res chain seq x y z
N MET A 1 -6.33 -4.44 22.80
CA MET A 1 -6.19 -3.57 21.61
C MET A 1 -6.89 -4.30 20.47
N ALA A 2 -7.97 -3.74 19.90
CA ALA A 2 -8.71 -4.44 18.85
C ALA A 2 -7.86 -4.52 17.57
N ILE A 3 -7.73 -5.72 17.01
CA ILE A 3 -7.15 -5.93 15.68
C ILE A 3 -8.07 -5.23 14.67
N ARG A 4 -7.47 -4.46 13.76
CA ARG A 4 -8.18 -3.67 12.75
C ARG A 4 -7.65 -4.08 11.37
N PRO A 5 -8.42 -3.82 10.30
CA PRO A 5 -7.98 -4.08 8.93
C PRO A 5 -6.60 -3.52 8.59
N ILE A 6 -6.25 -2.34 9.11
CA ILE A 6 -4.89 -1.78 8.93
C ILE A 6 -3.80 -2.59 9.61
N HIS A 7 -4.03 -3.14 10.80
CA HIS A 7 -3.04 -3.98 11.49
C HIS A 7 -2.85 -5.29 10.73
N LEU A 8 -3.94 -5.85 10.18
CA LEU A 8 -3.91 -7.03 9.33
C LEU A 8 -3.12 -6.76 8.04
N ALA A 9 -3.43 -5.65 7.35
CA ALA A 9 -2.69 -5.23 6.17
C ALA A 9 -1.21 -4.95 6.46
N ALA A 10 -0.88 -4.33 7.59
CA ALA A 10 0.51 -4.12 8.00
C ALA A 10 1.24 -5.45 8.20
N TYR A 11 0.61 -6.41 8.88
CA TYR A 11 1.17 -7.75 9.10
C TYR A 11 1.30 -8.55 7.78
N MET A 12 0.41 -8.36 6.81
CA MET A 12 0.56 -8.94 5.46
C MET A 12 1.71 -8.33 4.67
N LEU A 13 1.96 -7.03 4.83
CA LEU A 13 2.99 -6.28 4.11
C LEU A 13 4.35 -6.29 4.82
N ASP A 14 4.44 -6.90 6.00
CA ASP A 14 5.72 -7.19 6.64
C ASP A 14 6.40 -8.35 5.88
N PRO A 15 7.61 -8.14 5.31
CA PRO A 15 8.34 -9.20 4.60
C PRO A 15 8.72 -10.40 5.46
N THR A 16 8.82 -10.23 6.78
CA THR A 16 9.21 -11.31 7.69
C THR A 16 8.06 -12.24 8.00
N THR A 17 6.83 -11.73 8.10
CA THR A 17 5.66 -12.51 8.50
C THR A 17 4.74 -12.83 7.33
N GLN A 18 4.61 -11.94 6.34
CA GLN A 18 3.73 -12.07 5.16
C GLN A 18 2.29 -12.53 5.47
N GLY A 19 1.80 -12.26 6.68
CA GLY A 19 0.47 -12.71 7.12
C GLY A 19 0.36 -14.20 7.47
N LEU A 20 1.46 -14.89 7.79
CA LEU A 20 1.49 -16.36 8.01
C LEU A 20 0.48 -16.84 9.07
N GLU A 21 0.24 -16.05 10.12
CA GLU A 21 -0.64 -16.42 11.24
C GLU A 21 -2.08 -15.91 11.09
N LEU A 22 -2.45 -15.31 9.95
CA LEU A 22 -3.79 -14.80 9.74
C LEU A 22 -4.77 -15.92 9.34
N THR A 23 -5.99 -15.84 9.86
CA THR A 23 -7.10 -16.63 9.34
C THR A 23 -7.50 -16.13 7.94
N GLN A 24 -8.23 -16.96 7.19
CA GLN A 24 -8.73 -16.57 5.87
C GLN A 24 -9.58 -15.29 5.91
N GLU A 25 -10.39 -15.12 6.95
CA GLU A 25 -11.23 -13.93 7.12
C GLU A 25 -10.37 -12.69 7.40
N GLU A 26 -9.37 -12.79 8.27
CA GLU A 26 -8.44 -11.69 8.54
C GLU A 26 -7.60 -11.31 7.31
N GLU A 27 -7.21 -12.32 6.52
CA GLU A 27 -6.51 -12.09 5.26
C GLU A 27 -7.39 -11.32 4.27
N LEU A 28 -8.68 -11.69 4.13
CA LEU A 28 -9.63 -10.98 3.28
C LEU A 28 -9.81 -9.52 3.74
N GLN A 29 -9.93 -9.28 5.04
CA GLN A 29 -10.06 -7.92 5.59
C GLN A 29 -8.80 -7.08 5.36
N GLY A 30 -7.61 -7.68 5.51
CA GLY A 30 -6.35 -7.03 5.19
C GLY A 30 -6.21 -6.70 3.71
N MET A 31 -6.57 -7.63 2.83
CA MET A 31 -6.57 -7.42 1.37
C MET A 31 -7.56 -6.35 0.93
N GLU A 32 -8.78 -6.35 1.49
CA GLU A 32 -9.79 -5.33 1.20
C GLU A 32 -9.28 -3.93 1.60
N PHE A 33 -8.62 -3.81 2.75
CA PHE A 33 -8.01 -2.54 3.16
C PHE A 33 -6.92 -2.07 2.17
N ILE A 34 -6.03 -2.97 1.75
CA ILE A 34 -4.97 -2.69 0.77
C ILE A 34 -5.59 -2.24 -0.57
N TYR A 35 -6.62 -2.95 -1.04
CA TYR A 35 -7.35 -2.64 -2.28
C TYR A 35 -8.02 -1.27 -2.25
N ASN A 36 -8.74 -0.95 -1.17
CA ASN A 36 -9.39 0.34 -1.02
C ASN A 36 -8.35 1.48 -1.00
N LEU A 37 -7.25 1.29 -0.26
CA LEU A 37 -6.17 2.28 -0.22
C LEU A 37 -5.48 2.43 -1.58
N SER A 38 -5.27 1.35 -2.33
CA SER A 38 -4.66 1.44 -3.67
C SER A 38 -5.55 2.23 -4.63
N HIS A 39 -6.86 2.02 -4.60
CA HIS A 39 -7.82 2.78 -5.40
C HIS A 39 -7.80 4.28 -5.05
N HIS A 40 -7.77 4.63 -3.76
CA HIS A 40 -7.64 6.03 -3.33
C HIS A 40 -6.34 6.68 -3.81
N LEU A 41 -5.27 5.91 -3.96
CA LEU A 41 -3.99 6.38 -4.48
C LEU A 41 -3.89 6.33 -6.01
N SER A 42 -4.91 5.80 -6.70
CA SER A 42 -4.90 5.53 -8.14
C SER A 42 -3.76 4.59 -8.56
N LEU A 43 -3.54 3.54 -7.76
CA LEU A 43 -2.60 2.46 -8.02
C LEU A 43 -3.40 1.20 -8.40
N PHE A 44 -3.14 0.64 -9.58
CA PHE A 44 -4.00 -0.36 -10.20
C PHE A 44 -3.38 -1.77 -10.22
N ASN A 45 -2.06 -1.89 -10.08
CA ASN A 45 -1.36 -3.18 -10.11
C ASN A 45 -1.12 -3.77 -8.71
N VAL A 46 -1.57 -3.09 -7.64
CA VAL A 46 -1.26 -3.46 -6.26
C VAL A 46 -1.71 -4.88 -5.90
N MET A 47 -2.89 -5.32 -6.33
CA MET A 47 -3.37 -6.66 -5.99
C MET A 47 -2.63 -7.77 -6.74
N ALA A 48 -2.23 -7.52 -7.99
CA ALA A 48 -1.39 -8.45 -8.74
C ALA A 48 0.02 -8.53 -8.12
N ASP A 49 0.61 -7.37 -7.79
CA ASP A 49 1.89 -7.29 -7.08
C ASP A 49 1.83 -8.01 -5.73
N LEU A 50 0.73 -7.86 -4.98
CA LEU A 50 0.50 -8.51 -3.69
C LEU A 50 0.44 -10.02 -3.83
N ALA A 51 -0.29 -10.53 -4.83
CA ALA A 51 -0.36 -11.96 -5.12
C ALA A 51 1.03 -12.52 -5.43
N CYS A 52 1.79 -11.88 -6.33
CA CYS A 52 3.16 -12.31 -6.65
C CYS A 52 4.10 -12.18 -5.45
N TYR A 53 3.93 -11.17 -4.60
CA TYR A 53 4.73 -11.00 -3.38
C TYR A 53 4.52 -12.15 -2.40
N LYS A 54 3.26 -12.52 -2.15
CA LYS A 54 2.92 -13.64 -1.27
C LYS A 54 3.38 -14.98 -1.85
N ALA A 55 3.24 -15.16 -3.17
CA ALA A 55 3.67 -16.36 -3.87
C ALA A 55 5.20 -16.43 -4.10
N LYS A 56 5.94 -15.34 -3.83
CA LYS A 56 7.37 -15.19 -4.15
C LYS A 56 7.66 -15.45 -5.63
N GLU A 57 6.83 -14.91 -6.51
CA GLU A 57 6.91 -15.07 -7.97
C GLU A 57 7.44 -13.80 -8.67
N ASN A 58 7.84 -13.95 -9.93
CA ASN A 58 8.29 -12.85 -10.79
C ASN A 58 9.44 -12.04 -10.18
N PHE A 59 9.25 -10.74 -9.96
CA PHE A 59 10.21 -9.87 -9.29
C PHE A 59 10.60 -10.42 -7.90
N TRP A 60 9.63 -11.01 -7.19
CA TRP A 60 9.77 -11.51 -5.82
C TRP A 60 10.46 -12.86 -5.70
N ALA A 61 10.68 -13.57 -6.81
CA ALA A 61 11.41 -14.84 -6.82
C ALA A 61 12.92 -14.69 -6.56
N ARG A 62 13.44 -13.45 -6.56
CA ARG A 62 14.88 -13.17 -6.47
C ARG A 62 15.37 -13.31 -5.01
N PRO A 63 16.26 -14.26 -4.69
CA PRO A 63 16.64 -14.56 -3.30
C PRO A 63 17.27 -13.38 -2.55
N PHE A 64 18.03 -12.52 -3.24
CA PHE A 64 18.71 -11.38 -2.60
C PHE A 64 17.73 -10.33 -2.04
N LEU A 65 16.48 -10.30 -2.51
CA LEU A 65 15.47 -9.41 -1.93
C LEU A 65 15.19 -9.78 -0.47
N TRP A 66 15.29 -11.07 -0.13
CA TRP A 66 14.92 -11.60 1.18
C TRP A 66 16.09 -11.81 2.13
N SER A 67 17.33 -11.64 1.66
CA SER A 67 18.52 -11.94 2.48
C SER A 67 18.81 -10.91 3.57
N SER A 68 18.10 -9.77 3.57
CA SER A 68 18.34 -8.64 4.47
C SER A 68 17.24 -8.41 5.49
N LEU A 69 16.22 -9.28 5.54
CA LEU A 69 15.05 -9.08 6.39
C LEU A 69 15.37 -9.02 7.88
N ASP A 70 16.34 -9.81 8.34
CA ASP A 70 16.74 -9.84 9.75
C ASP A 70 17.54 -8.59 10.18
N SER A 71 18.02 -7.80 9.22
CA SER A 71 18.93 -6.67 9.46
C SER A 71 18.31 -5.31 9.18
N ILE A 72 17.12 -5.26 8.56
CA ILE A 72 16.51 -4.02 8.07
C ILE A 72 15.04 -3.98 8.46
N GLU A 73 14.58 -2.85 8.98
CA GLU A 73 13.16 -2.65 9.27
C GLU A 73 12.29 -2.77 8.00
N PRO A 74 11.08 -3.37 8.09
CA PRO A 74 10.18 -3.55 6.94
C PRO A 74 9.95 -2.29 6.10
N ILE A 75 9.79 -1.13 6.75
CA ILE A 75 9.58 0.14 6.06
C ILE A 75 10.82 0.58 5.25
N ILE A 76 12.03 0.29 5.74
CA ILE A 76 13.28 0.61 5.05
C ILE A 76 13.50 -0.36 3.90
N TRP A 77 13.15 -1.64 4.07
CA TRP A 77 13.18 -2.64 3.01
C TRP A 77 12.29 -2.23 1.82
N TRP A 78 11.04 -1.82 2.10
CA TRP A 78 10.13 -1.32 1.07
C TRP A 78 10.64 -0.06 0.36
N LYS A 79 11.25 0.89 1.09
CA LYS A 79 11.80 2.12 0.51
C LYS A 79 13.05 1.87 -0.34
N GLY A 80 13.95 1.02 0.14
CA GLY A 80 15.28 0.83 -0.45
C GLY A 80 15.28 -0.21 -1.56
N ILE A 81 14.84 -1.42 -1.25
CA ILE A 81 15.03 -2.59 -2.12
C ILE A 81 13.86 -2.73 -3.12
N CYS A 82 12.65 -2.34 -2.73
CA CYS A 82 11.43 -2.60 -3.50
C CYS A 82 10.62 -1.36 -3.90
N GLY A 83 11.21 -0.16 -3.76
CA GLY A 83 10.51 1.13 -3.86
C GLY A 83 9.92 1.46 -5.23
N SER A 84 10.21 0.67 -6.27
CA SER A 84 9.67 0.85 -7.61
C SER A 84 8.28 0.21 -7.82
N THR A 85 7.85 -0.70 -6.94
CA THR A 85 6.56 -1.40 -7.07
C THR A 85 5.40 -0.52 -6.60
N GLU A 86 4.20 -0.71 -7.14
CA GLU A 86 3.02 0.00 -6.63
C GLU A 86 2.66 -0.46 -5.23
N LEU A 87 2.85 -1.76 -4.95
CA LEU A 87 2.70 -2.34 -3.63
C LEU A 87 3.58 -1.65 -2.58
N SER A 88 4.83 -1.29 -2.91
CA SER A 88 5.70 -0.58 -1.98
C SER A 88 5.13 0.77 -1.52
N LYS A 89 4.44 1.50 -2.41
CA LYS A 89 3.81 2.78 -2.08
C LYS A 89 2.71 2.59 -1.03
N VAL A 90 1.94 1.51 -1.15
CA VAL A 90 0.90 1.15 -0.17
C VAL A 90 1.53 0.67 1.13
N ALA A 91 2.54 -0.20 1.07
CA ALA A 91 3.23 -0.74 2.24
C ALA A 91 3.90 0.36 3.08
N ILE A 92 4.66 1.25 2.45
CA ILE A 92 5.27 2.40 3.14
C ILE A 92 4.20 3.23 3.84
N ARG A 93 3.05 3.43 3.17
CA ARG A 93 1.98 4.26 3.68
C ARG A 93 1.32 3.65 4.92
N ILE A 94 1.06 2.35 4.90
CA ILE A 94 0.50 1.59 6.02
C ILE A 94 1.49 1.48 7.17
N LEU A 95 2.75 1.11 6.89
CA LEU A 95 3.80 0.92 7.91
C LEU A 95 4.27 2.24 8.54
N SER A 96 4.12 3.37 7.85
CA SER A 96 4.43 4.71 8.39
C SER A 96 3.32 5.30 9.26
N ALA A 97 2.17 4.62 9.37
CA ALA A 97 1.04 5.19 10.06
C ALA A 97 1.26 5.21 11.58
N PRO A 98 0.91 6.31 12.27
CA PRO A 98 1.01 6.36 13.72
C PRO A 98 0.10 5.29 14.35
N CYS A 99 0.54 4.66 15.44
CA CYS A 99 -0.14 3.54 16.10
C CYS A 99 -1.58 3.87 16.60
N THR A 100 -2.00 5.12 16.54
CA THR A 100 -3.35 5.55 16.90
C THR A 100 -4.32 5.42 15.72
N SER A 101 -4.89 4.24 15.54
CA SER A 101 -6.34 4.03 15.38
C SER A 101 -7.11 5.12 14.63
N ALA A 102 -7.67 6.08 15.38
CA ALA A 102 -8.58 7.09 14.88
C ALA A 102 -7.87 8.20 14.09
N ALA A 103 -6.58 8.43 14.36
CA ALA A 103 -5.79 9.38 13.58
C ALA A 103 -5.48 8.80 12.20
N THR A 104 -5.20 7.51 12.12
CA THR A 104 -4.75 6.87 10.88
C THR A 104 -5.82 6.77 9.80
N GLU A 105 -7.02 6.31 10.14
CA GLU A 105 -8.16 6.28 9.20
C GLU A 105 -8.51 7.70 8.72
N ARG A 106 -8.49 8.67 9.64
CA ARG A 106 -8.77 10.08 9.33
C ARG A 106 -7.65 10.70 8.48
N SER A 107 -6.39 10.40 8.75
CA SER A 107 -5.23 10.83 7.96
C SER A 107 -5.24 10.23 6.56
N PHE A 108 -5.62 8.96 6.39
CA PHE A 108 -5.73 8.35 5.06
C PHE A 108 -6.89 8.91 4.25
N SER A 109 -8.05 9.13 4.88
CA SER A 109 -9.18 9.81 4.23
C SER A 109 -8.82 11.24 3.79
N ILE A 110 -8.18 12.03 4.67
CA ILE A 110 -7.78 13.42 4.39
C ILE A 110 -6.68 13.48 3.31
N GLN A 111 -5.64 12.65 3.41
CA GLN A 111 -4.56 12.66 2.41
C GLN A 111 -5.04 12.12 1.05
N GLY A 112 -5.94 11.13 1.01
CA GLY A 112 -6.61 10.71 -0.23
C GLY A 112 -7.39 11.87 -0.87
N TYR A 113 -8.17 12.60 -0.08
CA TYR A 113 -8.94 13.75 -0.57
C TYR A 113 -8.05 14.89 -1.10
N ILE A 114 -6.98 15.25 -0.40
CA ILE A 114 -6.07 16.34 -0.80
C ILE A 114 -5.29 15.96 -2.06
N HIS A 115 -4.76 14.74 -2.15
CA HIS A 115 -4.00 14.31 -3.32
C HIS A 115 -4.89 14.11 -4.55
N ASN A 116 -6.10 13.57 -4.38
CA ASN A 116 -7.08 13.44 -5.47
C ASN A 116 -7.53 14.80 -5.98
N ASN A 117 -7.88 15.77 -5.11
CA ASN A 117 -8.22 17.13 -5.53
C ASN A 117 -7.05 17.83 -6.22
N LYS A 118 -5.82 17.65 -5.73
CA LYS A 118 -4.63 18.28 -6.34
C LYS A 118 -4.32 17.71 -7.73
N ARG A 119 -4.50 16.40 -7.95
CA ARG A 119 -4.37 15.80 -9.29
C ARG A 119 -5.54 16.15 -10.20
N ASN A 120 -6.77 16.11 -9.70
CA ASN A 120 -7.96 16.40 -10.49
C ASN A 120 -7.96 17.87 -10.97
N ARG A 121 -7.50 18.81 -10.13
CA ARG A 121 -7.33 20.23 -10.49
C ARG A 121 -6.24 20.45 -11.56
N LEU A 122 -5.13 19.70 -11.49
CA LEU A 122 -4.07 19.76 -12.52
C LEU A 122 -4.53 19.21 -13.87
N THR A 123 -5.50 18.27 -13.89
CA THR A 123 -6.12 17.80 -15.14
C THR A 123 -7.22 18.74 -15.65
N THR A 124 -7.91 19.50 -14.79
CA THR A 124 -8.96 20.44 -15.23
C THR A 124 -8.40 21.71 -15.90
N GLU A 125 -7.13 22.09 -15.63
CA GLU A 125 -6.48 23.23 -16.30
C GLU A 125 -6.21 23.02 -17.81
N ARG A 126 -6.59 21.87 -18.40
CA ARG A 126 -6.58 21.63 -19.85
C ARG A 126 -7.95 21.28 -20.46
N ALA A 127 -9.05 21.71 -19.82
CA ALA A 127 -10.40 21.60 -20.39
C ALA A 127 -11.02 22.93 -20.86
N GLU A 128 -10.25 24.03 -20.89
CA GLU A 128 -10.71 25.32 -21.44
C GLU A 128 -9.96 25.69 -22.72
N LYS A 129 -10.01 24.82 -23.73
CA LYS A 129 -9.73 25.24 -25.11
C LYS A 129 -10.54 24.46 -26.14
N VAL A 130 -11.84 24.35 -25.89
CA VAL A 130 -12.83 24.00 -26.92
C VAL A 130 -13.97 25.02 -26.88
N HIS A 131 -13.62 26.29 -27.10
CA HIS A 131 -14.56 27.32 -27.52
C HIS A 131 -13.82 28.21 -28.53
N LEU A 132 -14.39 28.35 -29.73
CA LEU A 132 -13.92 29.10 -30.90
C LEU A 132 -12.78 28.35 -31.65
N LEU A 133 -12.98 27.76 -32.83
CA LEU A 133 -13.83 28.09 -33.98
C LEU A 133 -14.38 26.82 -34.63
#